data_AF-A0A9P0PHN2-F1
#
_entry.id   AF-A0A9P0PHN2-F1
#
_cell.length_a   1.000
_cell.length_b   1.000
_cell.length_c   1.000
_cell.angle_alpha   90.00
_cell.angle_beta   90.00
_cell.angle_gamma   90.00
#
_symmetry.space_group_name_H-M   'P 1'
#
loop_
_entity.id
_entity.type
_entity.pdbx_description
1 polymer ?
#
loop_
_entity_poly.entity_id
_entity_poly.type
_entity_poly.pdbx_seq_one_letter_code
_entity_poly.pdbx_strand_id
1 'polypeptide(L)'
;MKFECFVIVLSIYLLEKLIDKVKSLNLDLSGDDNSGYFNKCFEELGCVEADSRWFDKKLRPVNMEPADRHVIKTDFLLVKEDKRDHLDEDYEGLLYTSVTADMKSLKSSGFKKSSDLMLLIHDFTSNGYTGWVKNLARVVFGQSEDYNVISVDWQRGAEPPYDQAIANARVVALEVIFLLKELKENFNYTLDNVHIVGHGVGAHIAGYVGATYNDIRKITGLDPSGPRFDGMPDIVKLSPTNAKYVEVIHTDSYNGRSQGTKELLGHSDFFINNADAQPGCSENNTFGDVILVDRNQLSHGEVLPGCSHKRSFKYFIESLMHGSCSFIGIKCNNYEDFSNVKQ
;
A
#
# COMPACT_ATOMS: atom_id res chain seq x y z
N MET A 1 15.82 -7.69 -22.83
CA MET A 1 15.40 -8.92 -22.13
C MET A 1 14.66 -8.45 -20.88
N LYS A 2 13.32 -8.47 -20.88
CA LYS A 2 12.51 -8.02 -19.75
C LYS A 2 12.46 -9.15 -18.73
N PHE A 3 13.04 -8.95 -17.55
CA PHE A 3 12.97 -9.92 -16.46
C PHE A 3 11.64 -9.70 -15.73
N GLU A 4 10.66 -10.58 -15.96
CA GLU A 4 9.49 -10.72 -15.09
C GLU A 4 9.69 -11.99 -14.24
N CYS A 5 10.32 -11.83 -13.06
CA CYS A 5 10.31 -12.86 -12.01
C CYS A 5 9.29 -12.47 -10.93
N PHE A 6 8.02 -12.63 -11.31
CA PHE A 6 6.92 -13.23 -10.56
C PHE A 6 6.01 -13.72 -11.69
N VAL A 7 6.29 -14.93 -12.18
CA VAL A 7 5.63 -15.46 -13.37
C VAL A 7 4.19 -15.84 -13.00
N ILE A 8 3.29 -14.93 -13.35
CA ILE A 8 2.07 -15.17 -14.13
C ILE A 8 1.89 -16.66 -14.49
N VAL A 9 0.96 -17.35 -13.82
CA VAL A 9 0.29 -18.50 -14.45
C VAL A 9 -0.82 -17.93 -15.31
N LEU A 10 -0.66 -18.06 -16.64
CA LEU A 10 -1.63 -17.60 -17.63
C LEU A 10 -2.97 -18.35 -17.49
N SER A 11 -4.02 -17.54 -17.52
CA SER A 11 -5.45 -17.77 -17.29
C SER A 11 -6.18 -18.63 -18.33
N ILE A 12 -7.20 -19.40 -17.89
CA ILE A 12 -8.53 -19.55 -18.56
C ILE A 12 -9.64 -19.80 -17.48
N TYR A 13 -10.63 -18.89 -17.39
CA TYR A 13 -12.02 -18.94 -16.80
C TYR A 13 -12.22 -19.36 -15.31
N LEU A 14 -13.12 -18.80 -14.50
CA LEU A 14 -14.49 -18.33 -14.74
C LEU A 14 -14.81 -17.05 -13.94
N LEU A 15 -15.26 -16.02 -14.65
CA LEU A 15 -15.87 -14.80 -14.12
C LEU A 15 -17.38 -15.04 -14.03
N GLU A 16 -17.84 -15.71 -12.98
CA GLU A 16 -19.28 -15.89 -12.69
C GLU A 16 -19.42 -16.51 -11.29
N LYS A 17 -19.52 -15.65 -10.25
CA LYS A 17 -20.15 -15.88 -8.92
C LYS A 17 -19.65 -14.86 -7.90
N LEU A 18 -19.97 -13.58 -8.12
CA LEU A 18 -20.01 -12.58 -7.03
C LEU A 18 -20.96 -11.40 -7.33
N ILE A 19 -21.91 -11.62 -8.23
CA ILE A 19 -23.11 -10.79 -8.39
C ILE A 19 -24.27 -11.71 -8.00
N ASP A 20 -24.49 -11.92 -6.70
CA ASP A 20 -25.80 -12.42 -6.17
C ASP A 20 -25.89 -12.46 -4.63
N LYS A 21 -25.13 -11.63 -3.89
CA LYS A 21 -25.31 -11.53 -2.43
C LYS A 21 -25.36 -10.12 -1.85
N VAL A 22 -25.78 -9.14 -2.65
CA VAL A 22 -26.20 -7.83 -2.13
C VAL A 22 -27.50 -7.41 -2.81
N LYS A 23 -28.59 -8.11 -2.49
CA LYS A 23 -29.95 -7.58 -2.56
C LYS A 23 -30.66 -7.91 -1.25
N SER A 24 -31.34 -6.91 -0.74
CA SER A 24 -32.10 -6.82 0.51
C SER A 24 -31.31 -6.79 1.82
N LEU A 25 -30.78 -5.61 2.15
CA LEU A 25 -31.03 -5.08 3.49
C LEU A 25 -31.85 -3.79 3.34
N ASN A 26 -33.12 -3.86 3.70
CA ASN A 26 -33.91 -2.69 4.05
C ASN A 26 -33.40 -2.24 5.43
N LEU A 27 -32.69 -1.11 5.47
CA LEU A 27 -32.32 -0.44 6.71
C LEU A 27 -33.35 0.66 6.96
N ASP A 28 -34.12 0.44 8.02
CA ASP A 28 -35.09 1.36 8.58
C ASP A 28 -34.35 2.61 9.10
N LEU A 29 -34.60 3.76 8.49
CA LEU A 29 -34.02 5.04 8.88
C LEU A 29 -35.02 5.77 9.79
N SER A 30 -34.90 5.55 11.10
CA SER A 30 -35.49 6.45 12.09
C SER A 30 -34.60 6.53 13.33
N GLY A 31 -33.79 7.58 13.38
CA GLY A 31 -32.92 7.93 14.51
C GLY A 31 -31.91 8.98 14.06
N ASP A 32 -32.14 10.22 14.42
CA ASP A 32 -31.27 11.36 14.14
C ASP A 32 -29.96 11.22 14.95
N ASP A 33 -28.84 10.89 14.28
CA ASP A 33 -27.47 10.99 14.83
C ASP A 33 -26.47 11.19 13.67
N ASN A 34 -25.91 12.39 13.56
CA ASN A 34 -25.06 12.88 12.49
C ASN A 34 -23.63 12.29 12.59
N SER A 35 -23.51 10.96 12.55
CA SER A 35 -22.29 10.22 12.90
C SER A 35 -21.44 9.86 11.68
N GLY A 36 -20.61 10.80 11.22
CA GLY A 36 -19.45 10.50 10.35
C GLY A 36 -19.62 10.72 8.84
N TYR A 37 -20.68 11.40 8.39
CA TYR A 37 -20.75 11.90 7.02
C TYR A 37 -20.12 13.28 6.91
N PHE A 38 -19.29 13.47 5.89
CA PHE A 38 -18.64 14.75 5.64
C PHE A 38 -18.23 14.89 4.18
N ASN A 39 -17.99 16.13 3.76
CA ASN A 39 -17.33 16.45 2.52
C ASN A 39 -16.32 17.58 2.77
N LYS A 40 -15.03 17.28 2.65
CA LYS A 40 -13.94 18.24 2.92
C LYS A 40 -13.04 18.38 1.69
N CYS A 41 -12.83 19.61 1.24
CA CYS A 41 -12.07 19.91 0.02
C CYS A 41 -10.68 20.49 0.33
N PHE A 42 -9.71 20.20 -0.54
CA PHE A 42 -8.29 20.50 -0.40
C PHE A 42 -7.76 21.21 -1.65
N GLU A 43 -8.30 22.39 -1.94
CA GLU A 43 -7.85 23.24 -3.05
C GLU A 43 -7.82 22.47 -4.39
N GLU A 44 -6.69 22.44 -5.09
CA GLU A 44 -6.50 21.78 -6.38
C GLU A 44 -6.58 20.24 -6.33
N LEU A 45 -6.50 19.65 -5.13
CA LEU A 45 -6.56 18.19 -4.95
C LEU A 45 -7.97 17.63 -5.08
N GLY A 46 -9.01 18.46 -4.92
CA GLY A 46 -10.41 18.03 -4.87
C GLY A 46 -10.90 17.73 -3.46
N CYS A 47 -11.90 16.85 -3.32
CA CYS A 47 -12.61 16.64 -2.06
C CYS A 47 -12.62 15.18 -1.61
N VAL A 48 -12.63 14.99 -0.30
CA VAL A 48 -12.80 13.72 0.38
C VAL A 48 -14.20 13.69 0.98
N GLU A 49 -15.02 12.73 0.52
CA GLU A 49 -16.39 12.54 0.98
C GLU A 49 -16.54 11.23 1.75
N ALA A 50 -17.15 11.25 2.93
CA ALA A 50 -17.64 10.04 3.60
C ALA A 50 -19.17 10.04 3.53
N ASP A 51 -19.70 9.06 2.81
CA ASP A 51 -21.14 8.77 2.74
C ASP A 51 -21.45 7.44 3.46
N SER A 52 -22.67 6.93 3.29
CA SER A 52 -23.12 5.67 3.90
C SER A 52 -22.26 4.45 3.56
N ARG A 53 -21.50 4.47 2.45
CA ARG A 53 -20.61 3.35 2.05
C ARG A 53 -19.32 3.31 2.86
N TRP A 54 -18.97 4.41 3.52
CA TRP A 54 -17.81 4.52 4.38
C TRP A 54 -18.12 4.19 5.83
N PHE A 55 -19.38 3.99 6.20
CA PHE A 55 -19.80 3.73 7.56
C PHE A 55 -20.34 2.31 7.72
N ASP A 56 -19.86 1.62 8.75
CA ASP A 56 -20.47 0.38 9.22
C ASP A 56 -20.36 0.34 10.75
N LYS A 57 -21.49 0.11 11.43
CA LYS A 57 -21.57 0.15 12.90
C LYS A 57 -20.57 -0.79 13.60
N LYS A 58 -20.13 -1.87 12.96
CA LYS A 58 -19.20 -2.85 13.52
C LYS A 58 -17.80 -2.71 12.94
N LEU A 59 -17.68 -2.60 11.62
CA LEU A 59 -16.41 -2.67 10.90
C LEU A 59 -15.71 -1.31 10.90
N ARG A 60 -16.47 -0.23 10.71
CA ARG A 60 -15.97 1.15 10.62
C ARG A 60 -16.97 2.13 11.26
N PRO A 61 -17.06 2.13 12.61
CA PRO A 61 -18.04 2.91 13.36
C PRO A 61 -17.69 4.40 13.46
N VAL A 62 -16.47 4.80 13.08
CA VAL A 62 -16.00 6.19 13.15
C VAL A 62 -15.40 6.56 11.80
N ASN A 63 -15.84 7.70 11.26
CA ASN A 63 -15.23 8.34 10.10
C ASN A 63 -14.77 9.74 10.52
N MET A 64 -13.46 9.89 10.65
CA MET A 64 -12.84 11.19 10.94
C MET A 64 -12.74 12.01 9.67
N GLU A 65 -12.95 13.32 9.78
CA GLU A 65 -12.50 14.25 8.73
C GLU A 65 -10.98 14.21 8.63
N PRO A 66 -10.40 14.13 7.42
CA PRO A 66 -8.95 14.17 7.27
C PRO A 66 -8.38 15.50 7.74
N ALA A 67 -7.17 15.46 8.31
CA ALA A 67 -6.42 16.66 8.64
C ALA A 67 -6.06 17.46 7.38
N ASP A 68 -5.74 18.74 7.55
CA ASP A 68 -5.33 19.58 6.43
C ASP A 68 -4.01 19.11 5.82
N ARG A 69 -3.83 19.32 4.51
CA ARG A 69 -2.64 18.85 3.77
C ARG A 69 -1.32 19.31 4.38
N HIS A 70 -1.26 20.51 4.96
CA HIS A 70 -0.06 21.04 5.63
C HIS A 70 0.26 20.36 6.98
N VAL A 71 -0.74 19.71 7.59
CA VAL A 71 -0.59 18.90 8.81
C VAL A 71 -0.09 17.50 8.44
N ILE A 72 -0.74 16.87 7.44
CA ILE A 72 -0.36 15.55 6.90
C ILE A 72 1.04 15.59 6.30
N LYS A 73 1.35 16.68 5.57
CA LYS A 73 2.64 16.99 4.98
C LYS A 73 3.23 15.82 4.18
N THR A 74 2.50 15.41 3.14
CA THR A 74 2.97 14.39 2.19
C THR A 74 4.19 14.92 1.42
N ASP A 75 5.34 14.29 1.60
CA ASP A 75 6.58 14.60 0.89
C ASP A 75 6.86 13.51 -0.16
N PHE A 76 7.11 13.89 -1.41
CA PHE A 76 7.56 12.95 -2.45
C PHE A 76 9.09 12.97 -2.52
N LEU A 77 9.71 11.82 -2.32
CA LEU A 77 11.16 11.70 -2.27
C LEU A 77 11.65 10.86 -3.45
N LEU A 78 12.20 11.52 -4.47
CA LEU A 78 12.87 10.83 -5.56
C LEU A 78 14.17 10.22 -5.02
N VAL A 79 14.22 8.89 -5.03
CA VAL A 79 15.37 8.09 -4.59
C VAL A 79 16.25 7.81 -5.80
N LYS A 80 17.56 7.92 -5.62
CA LYS A 80 18.58 7.56 -6.61
C LYS A 80 19.72 6.81 -5.97
N GLU A 81 20.38 5.98 -6.75
CA GLU A 81 21.68 5.42 -6.37
C GLU A 81 22.72 6.54 -6.27
N ASP A 82 23.48 6.55 -5.18
CA ASP A 82 24.67 7.38 -5.09
C ASP A 82 25.90 6.64 -5.59
N LYS A 83 26.42 7.08 -6.74
CA LYS A 83 27.60 6.50 -7.38
C LYS A 83 28.92 7.15 -6.96
N ARG A 84 28.91 8.04 -5.97
CA ARG A 84 30.14 8.63 -5.41
C ARG A 84 30.93 7.57 -4.65
N ASP A 85 32.25 7.61 -4.79
CA ASP A 85 33.17 6.71 -4.09
C ASP A 85 33.23 7.14 -2.62
N HIS A 86 32.66 6.35 -1.72
CA HIS A 86 32.61 6.66 -0.29
C HIS A 86 33.45 5.65 0.49
N LEU A 87 34.32 6.18 1.35
CA LEU A 87 35.22 5.40 2.21
C LEU A 87 34.54 4.96 3.53
N ASP A 88 33.24 5.23 3.69
CA ASP A 88 32.50 5.04 4.93
C ASP A 88 31.66 3.75 4.87
N GLU A 89 31.87 2.84 5.83
CA GLU A 89 31.20 1.53 5.88
C GLU A 89 29.69 1.65 6.17
N ASP A 90 29.26 2.74 6.81
CA ASP A 90 27.84 3.05 7.08
C ASP A 90 27.14 3.76 5.90
N TYR A 91 27.84 3.96 4.78
CA TYR A 91 27.30 4.67 3.64
C TYR A 91 26.21 3.89 2.92
N GLU A 92 25.00 4.42 2.99
CA GLU A 92 23.80 3.76 2.48
C GLU A 92 23.63 3.79 0.95
N GLY A 93 24.48 4.50 0.19
CA GLY A 93 24.47 4.42 -1.28
C GLY A 93 23.22 5.02 -1.95
N LEU A 94 22.43 5.84 -1.25
CA LEU A 94 21.18 6.41 -1.78
C LEU A 94 21.09 7.92 -1.55
N LEU A 95 20.61 8.64 -2.56
CA LEU A 95 20.28 10.06 -2.50
C LEU A 95 18.77 10.26 -2.53
N TYR A 96 18.28 11.14 -1.66
CA TYR A 96 16.88 11.54 -1.58
C TYR A 96 16.76 12.99 -2.03
N THR A 97 15.93 13.22 -3.05
CA THR A 97 15.59 14.58 -3.51
C THR A 97 14.09 14.78 -3.34
N SER A 98 13.70 15.76 -2.53
CA SER A 98 12.29 16.15 -2.44
C SER A 98 11.84 16.69 -3.80
N VAL A 99 10.73 16.16 -4.29
CA VAL A 99 10.10 16.58 -5.54
C VAL A 99 8.68 17.06 -5.27
N THR A 100 8.25 18.01 -6.07
CA THR A 100 6.91 18.58 -6.06
C THR A 100 6.24 18.22 -7.38
N ALA A 101 4.91 18.21 -7.39
CA ALA A 101 4.10 17.97 -8.59
C ALA A 101 4.15 19.21 -9.52
N ASP A 102 5.35 19.59 -9.96
CA ASP A 102 5.58 20.66 -10.93
C ASP A 102 6.73 20.30 -11.87
N MET A 103 6.66 20.87 -13.08
CA MET A 103 7.59 20.54 -14.15
C MET A 103 9.04 20.94 -13.88
N LYS A 104 9.25 22.01 -13.14
CA LYS A 104 10.61 22.48 -12.87
C LYS A 104 11.28 21.51 -11.88
N SER A 105 10.59 21.16 -10.80
CA SER A 105 11.07 20.28 -9.74
C SER A 105 11.40 18.87 -10.24
N LEU A 106 10.48 18.26 -10.99
CA LEU A 106 10.67 16.93 -11.59
C LEU A 106 11.86 16.92 -12.59
N LYS A 107 12.02 17.97 -13.42
CA LYS A 107 13.17 18.05 -14.33
C LYS A 107 14.49 18.25 -13.58
N SER A 108 14.53 19.16 -12.60
CA SER A 108 15.76 19.47 -11.86
C SER A 108 16.22 18.34 -10.93
N SER A 109 15.29 17.54 -10.42
CA SER A 109 15.62 16.34 -9.62
C SER A 109 16.20 15.21 -10.47
N GLY A 110 16.10 15.31 -11.80
CA GLY A 110 16.56 14.32 -12.76
C GLY A 110 15.65 13.10 -12.84
N PHE A 111 14.34 13.28 -12.66
CA PHE A 111 13.34 12.29 -13.04
C PHE A 111 13.47 11.97 -14.53
N LYS A 112 13.47 10.69 -14.88
CA LYS A 112 13.63 10.20 -16.25
C LYS A 112 12.27 9.82 -16.83
N LYS A 113 11.75 10.64 -17.74
CA LYS A 113 10.45 10.40 -18.40
C LYS A 113 10.35 9.03 -19.09
N SER A 114 11.45 8.52 -19.65
CA SER A 114 11.45 7.24 -20.38
C SER A 114 11.48 6.02 -19.46
N SER A 115 11.82 6.21 -18.19
CA SER A 115 11.99 5.13 -17.20
C SER A 115 10.66 4.77 -16.54
N ASP A 116 10.56 3.53 -16.08
CA ASP A 116 9.44 3.10 -15.23
C ASP A 116 9.40 3.89 -13.91
N LEU A 117 8.23 3.98 -13.28
CA LEU A 117 8.06 4.64 -11.99
C LEU A 117 7.56 3.62 -10.97
N MET A 118 8.34 3.42 -9.91
CA MET A 118 7.92 2.71 -8.71
C MET A 118 7.60 3.70 -7.59
N LEU A 119 6.34 3.74 -7.16
CA LEU A 119 5.88 4.50 -5.99
C LEU A 119 5.88 3.58 -4.76
N LEU A 120 6.54 4.00 -3.68
CA LEU A 120 6.63 3.25 -2.43
C LEU A 120 5.83 3.99 -1.35
N ILE A 121 4.77 3.36 -0.84
CA ILE A 121 3.87 3.97 0.15
C ILE A 121 3.93 3.18 1.44
N HIS A 122 4.41 3.80 2.52
CA HIS A 122 4.55 3.16 3.82
C HIS A 122 3.24 3.11 4.61
N ASP A 123 3.26 2.37 5.71
CA ASP A 123 2.13 2.12 6.60
C ASP A 123 1.95 3.20 7.69
N PHE A 124 0.89 3.06 8.47
CA PHE A 124 0.69 3.63 9.80
C PHE A 124 1.98 3.53 10.64
N THR A 125 2.30 4.57 11.40
CA THR A 125 3.44 4.62 12.34
C THR A 125 4.83 4.35 11.70
N SER A 126 4.91 4.48 10.38
CA SER A 126 6.13 4.35 9.58
C SER A 126 6.47 5.68 8.87
N ASN A 127 7.58 5.69 8.12
CA ASN A 127 7.99 6.82 7.28
C ASN A 127 8.65 6.36 5.96
N GLY A 128 8.84 7.32 5.06
CA GLY A 128 9.42 7.10 3.73
C GLY A 128 10.92 6.83 3.69
N TYR A 129 11.61 6.87 4.84
CA TYR A 129 13.06 6.62 4.98
C TYR A 129 13.38 5.27 5.63
N THR A 130 12.37 4.44 5.87
CA THR A 130 12.55 3.14 6.53
C THR A 130 13.42 2.18 5.72
N GLY A 131 14.04 1.21 6.41
CA GLY A 131 14.99 0.28 5.80
C GLY A 131 14.43 -0.54 4.64
N TRP A 132 13.13 -0.85 4.63
CA TRP A 132 12.52 -1.60 3.53
C TRP A 132 12.42 -0.77 2.25
N VAL A 133 12.11 0.54 2.36
CA VAL A 133 12.10 1.46 1.22
C VAL A 133 13.49 1.55 0.61
N LYS A 134 14.50 1.74 1.46
CA LYS A 134 15.92 1.78 1.06
C LYS A 134 16.35 0.49 0.37
N ASN A 135 16.08 -0.66 0.99
CA ASN A 135 16.49 -1.96 0.45
C ASN A 135 15.79 -2.28 -0.86
N LEU A 136 14.48 -2.00 -0.98
CA LEU A 136 13.75 -2.20 -2.22
C LEU A 136 14.31 -1.31 -3.34
N ALA A 137 14.58 -0.03 -3.06
CA ALA A 137 15.19 0.88 -4.04
C ALA A 137 16.54 0.35 -4.55
N ARG A 138 17.41 -0.13 -3.64
CA ARG A 138 18.71 -0.73 -4.02
C ARG A 138 18.54 -1.96 -4.90
N VAL A 139 17.61 -2.86 -4.55
CA VAL A 139 17.36 -4.08 -5.35
C VAL A 139 16.85 -3.71 -6.74
N VAL A 140 15.95 -2.73 -6.85
CA VAL A 140 15.46 -2.23 -8.14
C VAL A 140 16.60 -1.64 -8.97
N PHE A 141 17.45 -0.79 -8.39
CA PHE A 141 18.59 -0.21 -9.10
C PHE A 141 19.63 -1.25 -9.51
N GLY A 142 19.86 -2.28 -8.70
CA GLY A 142 20.74 -3.40 -9.02
C GLY A 142 20.24 -4.25 -10.21
N GLN A 143 18.94 -4.25 -10.50
CA GLN A 143 18.38 -4.92 -11.67
C GLN A 143 18.37 -4.03 -12.92
N SER A 144 18.12 -2.73 -12.76
CA SER A 144 18.00 -1.80 -13.87
C SER A 144 18.21 -0.35 -13.43
N GLU A 145 19.02 0.39 -14.18
CA GLU A 145 19.19 1.84 -14.01
C GLU A 145 18.02 2.66 -14.59
N ASP A 146 17.02 1.99 -15.18
CA ASP A 146 15.89 2.57 -15.89
C ASP A 146 14.61 2.62 -15.04
N TYR A 147 14.76 2.99 -13.77
CA TYR A 147 13.65 3.24 -12.84
C TYR A 147 13.76 4.61 -12.18
N ASN A 148 12.63 5.28 -12.07
CA ASN A 148 12.37 6.29 -11.06
C ASN A 148 11.78 5.58 -9.84
N VAL A 149 12.36 5.77 -8.67
CA VAL A 149 11.77 5.31 -7.40
C VAL A 149 11.38 6.54 -6.60
N ILE A 150 10.10 6.67 -6.25
CA ILE A 150 9.61 7.75 -5.40
C ILE A 150 9.05 7.14 -4.12
N SER A 151 9.64 7.50 -2.98
CA SER A 151 9.07 7.21 -1.67
C SER A 151 8.04 8.29 -1.31
N VAL A 152 6.82 7.88 -0.99
CA VAL A 152 5.73 8.74 -0.53
C VAL A 152 5.79 8.77 0.99
N ASP A 153 6.39 9.83 1.54
CA ASP A 153 6.51 10.02 2.97
C ASP A 153 5.31 10.80 3.49
N TRP A 154 4.46 10.16 4.28
CA TRP A 154 3.28 10.74 4.93
C TRP A 154 3.33 10.55 6.44
N GLN A 155 4.52 10.41 7.01
CA GLN A 155 4.75 10.11 8.43
C GLN A 155 3.87 10.94 9.37
N ARG A 156 3.78 12.26 9.16
CA ARG A 156 3.01 13.14 10.07
C ARG A 156 1.51 12.85 10.06
N GLY A 157 0.98 12.38 8.93
CA GLY A 157 -0.41 11.93 8.82
C GLY A 157 -0.62 10.47 9.21
N ALA A 158 0.45 9.68 9.33
CA ALA A 158 0.46 8.25 9.66
C ALA A 158 0.54 7.97 11.17
N GLU A 159 0.61 8.99 12.02
CA GLU A 159 0.69 8.82 13.47
C GLU A 159 -0.68 8.47 14.09
N PRO A 160 -0.72 7.88 15.30
CA PRO A 160 -1.95 7.64 16.03
C PRO A 160 -2.77 8.92 16.26
N PRO A 161 -4.11 8.82 16.34
CA PRO A 161 -4.90 7.58 16.38
C PRO A 161 -5.14 6.95 14.99
N TYR A 162 -5.33 5.63 14.95
CA TYR A 162 -5.50 4.86 13.71
C TYR A 162 -6.65 5.37 12.83
N ASP A 163 -7.80 5.66 13.43
CA ASP A 163 -8.99 6.16 12.70
C ASP A 163 -8.72 7.53 12.01
N GLN A 164 -7.82 8.36 12.57
CA GLN A 164 -7.38 9.58 11.91
C GLN A 164 -6.37 9.30 10.79
N ALA A 165 -5.45 8.37 10.99
CA ALA A 165 -4.46 8.01 9.98
C ALA A 165 -5.11 7.44 8.70
N ILE A 166 -6.11 6.56 8.84
CA ILE A 166 -6.85 6.04 7.68
C ILE A 166 -7.74 7.09 7.00
N ALA A 167 -8.14 8.15 7.72
CA ALA A 167 -8.80 9.31 7.11
C ALA A 167 -7.78 10.15 6.31
N ASN A 168 -6.62 10.43 6.90
CA ASN A 168 -5.51 11.16 6.27
C ASN A 168 -5.00 10.45 5.01
N ALA A 169 -4.97 9.11 5.01
CA ALA A 169 -4.61 8.27 3.87
C ALA A 169 -5.37 8.64 2.58
N ARG A 170 -6.61 9.11 2.69
CA ARG A 170 -7.42 9.56 1.55
C ARG A 170 -6.87 10.85 0.92
N VAL A 171 -6.34 11.77 1.73
CA VAL A 171 -5.68 12.99 1.23
C VAL A 171 -4.31 12.67 0.65
N VAL A 172 -3.56 11.72 1.25
CA VAL A 172 -2.30 11.23 0.67
C VAL A 172 -2.55 10.67 -0.74
N ALA A 173 -3.63 9.92 -0.93
CA ALA A 173 -4.02 9.45 -2.25
C ALA A 173 -4.31 10.60 -3.23
N LEU A 174 -4.99 11.67 -2.79
CA LEU A 174 -5.21 12.86 -3.63
C LEU A 174 -3.89 13.56 -4.03
N GLU A 175 -2.92 13.65 -3.13
CA GLU A 175 -1.59 14.19 -3.45
C GLU A 175 -0.88 13.31 -4.51
N VAL A 176 -0.93 11.97 -4.37
CA VAL A 176 -0.35 11.05 -5.36
C VAL A 176 -1.07 11.16 -6.70
N ILE A 177 -2.41 11.26 -6.69
CA ILE A 177 -3.22 11.49 -7.89
C ILE A 177 -2.79 12.77 -8.58
N PHE A 178 -2.63 13.85 -7.82
CA PHE A 178 -2.17 15.13 -8.36
C PHE A 178 -0.77 15.03 -9.01
N LEU A 179 0.18 14.34 -8.36
CA LEU A 179 1.49 14.05 -8.95
C LEU A 179 1.38 13.27 -10.28
N LEU A 180 0.57 12.20 -10.31
CA LEU A 180 0.39 11.38 -11.52
C LEU A 180 -0.31 12.15 -12.64
N LYS A 181 -1.26 13.03 -12.31
CA LYS A 181 -1.91 13.95 -13.24
C LYS A 181 -0.86 14.85 -13.90
N GLU A 182 0.00 15.49 -13.11
CA GLU A 182 1.06 16.37 -13.61
C GLU A 182 2.07 15.64 -14.49
N LEU A 183 2.44 14.40 -14.12
CA LEU A 183 3.27 13.54 -14.96
C LEU A 183 2.59 13.21 -16.31
N LYS A 184 1.30 12.87 -16.28
CA LYS A 184 0.54 12.52 -17.49
C LYS A 184 0.34 13.72 -18.40
N GLU A 185 -0.16 14.84 -17.87
CA GLU A 185 -0.56 16.01 -18.65
C GLU A 185 0.64 16.87 -19.06
N ASN A 186 1.59 17.11 -18.16
CA ASN A 186 2.68 18.07 -18.37
C ASN A 186 4.03 17.43 -18.71
N PHE A 187 4.25 16.16 -18.34
CA PHE A 187 5.42 15.40 -18.79
C PHE A 187 5.15 14.46 -19.96
N ASN A 188 3.88 14.26 -20.34
CA ASN A 188 3.48 13.26 -21.33
C ASN A 188 4.06 11.88 -20.94
N TYR A 189 3.93 11.53 -19.66
CA TYR A 189 4.30 10.24 -19.07
C TYR A 189 3.13 9.26 -19.16
N THR A 190 3.41 7.99 -19.42
CA THR A 190 2.37 6.95 -19.55
C THR A 190 2.16 6.26 -18.21
N LEU A 191 0.91 6.22 -17.70
CA LEU A 191 0.63 5.57 -16.41
C LEU A 191 0.78 4.03 -16.45
N ASP A 192 0.84 3.45 -17.65
CA ASP A 192 1.24 2.05 -17.87
C ASP A 192 2.72 1.78 -17.51
N ASN A 193 3.48 2.82 -17.19
CA ASN A 193 4.84 2.69 -16.66
C ASN A 193 4.89 2.74 -15.11
N VAL A 194 3.72 2.88 -14.46
CA VAL A 194 3.62 3.05 -13.00
C VAL A 194 3.36 1.72 -12.30
N HIS A 195 4.18 1.44 -11.29
CA HIS A 195 4.00 0.38 -10.31
C HIS A 195 3.90 1.00 -8.92
N ILE A 196 2.77 0.83 -8.24
CA ILE A 196 2.59 1.29 -6.86
C ILE A 196 2.77 0.11 -5.92
N VAL A 197 3.67 0.23 -4.96
CA VAL A 197 3.92 -0.74 -3.89
C VAL A 197 3.51 -0.10 -2.57
N GLY A 198 2.46 -0.63 -1.95
CA GLY A 198 1.93 -0.11 -0.68
C GLY A 198 1.99 -1.15 0.42
N HIS A 199 2.48 -0.78 1.60
CA HIS A 199 2.50 -1.65 2.79
C HIS A 199 1.44 -1.22 3.81
N GLY A 200 0.69 -2.18 4.37
CA GLY A 200 -0.39 -1.92 5.34
C GLY A 200 -1.43 -0.94 4.80
N VAL A 201 -1.65 0.19 5.49
CA VAL A 201 -2.53 1.29 5.05
C VAL A 201 -2.09 1.86 3.70
N GLY A 202 -0.79 1.85 3.40
CA GLY A 202 -0.24 2.27 2.11
C GLY A 202 -0.77 1.46 0.92
N ALA A 203 -1.18 0.20 1.12
CA ALA A 203 -1.83 -0.59 0.08
C ALA A 203 -3.22 -0.04 -0.29
N HIS A 204 -3.97 0.47 0.70
CA HIS A 204 -5.26 1.11 0.45
C HIS A 204 -5.11 2.50 -0.16
N ILE A 205 -4.05 3.25 0.19
CA ILE A 205 -3.68 4.49 -0.51
C ILE A 205 -3.45 4.20 -2.00
N ALA A 206 -2.71 3.14 -2.32
CA ALA A 206 -2.52 2.70 -3.71
C ALA A 206 -3.87 2.36 -4.40
N GLY A 207 -4.79 1.70 -3.69
CA GLY A 207 -6.14 1.43 -4.17
C GLY A 207 -6.93 2.69 -4.52
N TYR A 208 -6.92 3.70 -3.64
CA TYR A 208 -7.58 4.98 -3.89
C TYR A 208 -7.00 5.73 -5.12
N VAL A 209 -5.67 5.67 -5.30
CA VAL A 209 -5.01 6.22 -6.49
C VAL A 209 -5.47 5.47 -7.74
N GLY A 210 -5.49 4.14 -7.67
CA GLY A 210 -5.94 3.24 -8.73
C GLY A 210 -7.40 3.40 -9.13
N ALA A 211 -8.28 3.73 -8.19
CA ALA A 211 -9.69 4.02 -8.47
C ALA A 211 -9.88 5.26 -9.38
N THR A 212 -8.88 6.14 -9.47
CA THR A 212 -8.91 7.34 -10.33
C THR A 212 -8.37 7.06 -11.74
N TYR A 213 -7.45 6.11 -11.89
CA TYR A 213 -6.76 5.83 -13.15
C TYR A 213 -6.89 4.37 -13.57
N ASN A 214 -7.54 4.14 -14.70
CA ASN A 214 -7.74 2.79 -15.26
C ASN A 214 -6.50 2.23 -15.99
N ASP A 215 -5.44 3.02 -16.16
CA ASP A 215 -4.26 2.70 -16.95
C ASP A 215 -3.00 2.45 -16.11
N ILE A 216 -3.09 2.44 -14.77
CA ILE A 216 -1.98 2.03 -13.89
C ILE A 216 -1.64 0.56 -14.16
N ARG A 217 -0.36 0.28 -14.43
CA ARG A 217 0.10 -1.06 -14.79
C ARG A 217 -0.02 -2.05 -13.65
N LYS A 218 0.52 -1.71 -12.48
CA LYS A 218 0.62 -2.67 -11.38
C LYS A 218 0.44 -2.02 -10.01
N ILE A 219 -0.31 -2.70 -9.14
CA ILE A 219 -0.28 -2.46 -7.70
C ILE A 219 0.19 -3.73 -7.00
N THR A 220 1.14 -3.59 -6.07
CA THR A 220 1.52 -4.65 -5.13
C THR A 220 1.11 -4.22 -3.72
N GLY A 221 0.13 -4.92 -3.15
CA GLY A 221 -0.29 -4.77 -1.76
C GLY A 221 0.54 -5.67 -0.85
N LEU A 222 1.39 -5.06 -0.02
CA LEU A 222 2.21 -5.78 0.96
C LEU A 222 1.45 -5.80 2.29
N ASP A 223 0.83 -6.93 2.57
CA ASP A 223 -0.01 -7.19 3.73
C ASP A 223 -0.99 -6.03 4.02
N PRO A 224 -1.99 -5.78 3.17
CA PRO A 224 -2.94 -4.67 3.37
C PRO A 224 -3.62 -4.76 4.74
N SER A 225 -3.83 -3.62 5.39
CA SER A 225 -4.40 -3.60 6.75
C SER A 225 -5.84 -4.13 6.78
N GLY A 226 -6.14 -5.03 7.72
CA GLY A 226 -7.51 -5.53 7.93
C GLY A 226 -8.40 -4.59 8.75
N PRO A 227 -7.94 -4.06 9.91
CA PRO A 227 -8.74 -3.21 10.78
C PRO A 227 -9.33 -2.00 10.04
N ARG A 228 -10.66 -1.80 10.14
CA ARG A 228 -11.43 -0.73 9.46
C ARG A 228 -11.53 -0.84 7.91
N PHE A 229 -11.03 -1.92 7.32
CA PHE A 229 -11.13 -2.22 5.88
C PHE A 229 -11.86 -3.53 5.61
N ASP A 230 -11.62 -4.57 6.42
CA ASP A 230 -12.28 -5.86 6.29
C ASP A 230 -13.81 -5.74 6.34
N GLY A 231 -14.48 -6.39 5.39
CA GLY A 231 -15.92 -6.40 5.18
C GLY A 231 -16.48 -5.10 4.59
N MET A 232 -15.69 -4.03 4.48
CA MET A 232 -16.14 -2.77 3.87
C MET A 232 -16.25 -2.89 2.34
N PRO A 233 -17.03 -2.04 1.66
CA PRO A 233 -17.12 -2.06 0.20
C PRO A 233 -15.79 -1.69 -0.47
N ASP A 234 -15.60 -2.12 -1.73
CA ASP A 234 -14.38 -1.88 -2.53
C ASP A 234 -13.92 -0.42 -2.61
N ILE A 235 -14.84 0.54 -2.50
CA ILE A 235 -14.48 1.98 -2.48
C ILE A 235 -13.60 2.37 -1.28
N VAL A 236 -13.65 1.59 -0.19
CA VAL A 236 -12.93 1.85 1.07
C VAL A 236 -11.56 1.18 1.10
N LYS A 237 -11.25 0.27 0.16
CA LYS A 237 -10.07 -0.60 0.25
C LYS A 237 -9.44 -0.87 -1.11
N LEU A 238 -8.35 -1.64 -1.10
CA LEU A 238 -7.72 -2.10 -2.33
C LEU A 238 -8.63 -3.14 -2.99
N SER A 239 -8.77 -3.08 -4.32
CA SER A 239 -9.59 -3.99 -5.11
C SER A 239 -8.85 -4.35 -6.41
N PRO A 240 -9.14 -5.52 -7.02
CA PRO A 240 -8.53 -5.90 -8.30
C PRO A 240 -8.78 -4.87 -9.42
N THR A 241 -9.85 -4.08 -9.30
CA THR A 241 -10.20 -3.05 -10.29
C THR A 241 -9.28 -1.82 -10.29
N ASN A 242 -8.37 -1.69 -9.31
CA ASN A 242 -7.56 -0.49 -9.12
C ASN A 242 -6.29 -0.43 -10.00
N ALA A 243 -5.96 -1.48 -10.76
CA ALA A 243 -4.89 -1.47 -11.75
C ALA A 243 -5.11 -2.56 -12.79
N LYS A 244 -4.33 -2.54 -13.89
CA LYS A 244 -4.33 -3.64 -14.87
C LYS A 244 -3.94 -4.98 -14.24
N TYR A 245 -3.10 -4.93 -13.21
CA TYR A 245 -2.76 -6.08 -12.38
C TYR A 245 -2.57 -5.66 -10.93
N VAL A 246 -3.16 -6.42 -10.01
CA VAL A 246 -3.07 -6.20 -8.57
C VAL A 246 -2.62 -7.52 -7.97
N GLU A 247 -1.50 -7.52 -7.27
CA GLU A 247 -1.05 -8.68 -6.50
C GLU A 247 -0.96 -8.31 -5.02
N VAL A 248 -1.25 -9.28 -4.16
CA VAL A 248 -1.29 -9.05 -2.71
C VAL A 248 -0.53 -10.13 -1.99
N ILE A 249 0.30 -9.75 -1.03
CA ILE A 249 1.09 -10.68 -0.21
C ILE A 249 0.58 -10.59 1.23
N HIS A 250 -0.06 -11.65 1.72
CA HIS A 250 -0.60 -11.73 3.08
C HIS A 250 0.38 -12.45 4.00
N THR A 251 0.67 -11.83 5.15
CA THR A 251 1.64 -12.34 6.12
C THR A 251 1.22 -12.23 7.58
N ASP A 252 0.19 -11.44 7.92
CA ASP A 252 -0.25 -11.27 9.30
C ASP A 252 -1.77 -11.15 9.40
N SER A 253 -2.48 -12.27 9.37
CA SER A 253 -3.96 -12.30 9.44
C SER A 253 -4.53 -13.53 10.18
N TYR A 254 -3.84 -13.98 11.22
CA TYR A 254 -4.15 -15.22 11.95
C TYR A 254 -5.27 -15.07 12.98
N ASN A 255 -5.37 -13.93 13.68
CA ASN A 255 -6.39 -13.70 14.71
C ASN A 255 -6.77 -12.21 14.83
N GLY A 256 -7.63 -11.86 15.79
CA GLY A 256 -8.08 -10.48 16.00
C GLY A 256 -7.03 -9.48 16.48
N ARG A 257 -5.75 -9.86 16.61
CA ARG A 257 -4.61 -8.98 16.89
C ARG A 257 -3.68 -8.79 15.69
N SER A 258 -4.02 -9.40 14.57
CA SER A 258 -3.30 -9.22 13.31
C SER A 258 -3.53 -7.84 12.72
N GLN A 259 -2.53 -7.36 12.00
CA GLN A 259 -2.60 -6.07 11.30
C GLN A 259 -3.11 -6.22 9.87
N GLY A 260 -2.78 -7.32 9.20
CA GLY A 260 -3.17 -7.61 7.83
C GLY A 260 -4.53 -8.29 7.71
N THR A 261 -4.97 -8.47 6.46
CA THR A 261 -6.27 -9.08 6.12
C THR A 261 -6.14 -10.50 5.54
N LYS A 262 -7.25 -11.27 5.57
CA LYS A 262 -7.45 -12.51 4.77
C LYS A 262 -8.35 -12.29 3.55
N GLU A 263 -8.86 -11.09 3.34
CA GLU A 263 -9.68 -10.79 2.18
C GLU A 263 -8.89 -10.87 0.89
N LEU A 264 -9.54 -11.33 -0.18
CA LEU A 264 -8.97 -11.33 -1.53
C LEU A 264 -9.10 -9.92 -2.10
N LEU A 265 -7.97 -9.23 -2.27
CA LEU A 265 -7.92 -7.84 -2.72
C LEU A 265 -7.22 -7.71 -4.10
N GLY A 266 -6.64 -8.80 -4.61
CA GLY A 266 -5.88 -8.82 -5.85
C GLY A 266 -6.49 -9.64 -6.98
N HIS A 267 -5.86 -9.55 -8.15
CA HIS A 267 -5.97 -10.58 -9.18
C HIS A 267 -5.29 -11.88 -8.72
N SER A 268 -4.22 -11.74 -7.92
CA SER A 268 -3.50 -12.83 -7.28
C SER A 268 -3.21 -12.48 -5.82
N ASP A 269 -3.65 -13.32 -4.89
CA ASP A 269 -3.42 -13.18 -3.46
C ASP A 269 -2.55 -14.34 -2.96
N PHE A 270 -1.40 -14.01 -2.36
CA PHE A 270 -0.42 -14.96 -1.87
C PHE A 270 -0.45 -15.02 -0.34
N PHE A 271 -0.92 -16.14 0.21
CA PHE A 271 -0.97 -16.38 1.66
C PHE A 271 0.29 -17.10 2.13
N ILE A 272 1.34 -16.32 2.43
CA ILE A 272 2.62 -16.90 2.81
C ILE A 272 2.48 -17.54 4.19
N ASN A 273 2.74 -18.86 4.29
CA ASN A 273 2.53 -19.63 5.52
C ASN A 273 1.12 -19.42 6.11
N ASN A 274 0.08 -19.52 5.25
CA ASN A 274 -1.33 -19.27 5.61
C ASN A 274 -1.65 -17.82 6.03
N ALA A 275 -0.72 -16.89 5.80
CA ALA A 275 -0.71 -15.56 6.41
C ALA A 275 -0.79 -15.61 7.94
N ASP A 276 -0.36 -16.73 8.55
CA ASP A 276 -0.33 -16.86 9.98
C ASP A 276 0.92 -16.19 10.59
N ALA A 277 1.18 -16.38 11.89
CA ALA A 277 2.42 -15.94 12.49
C ALA A 277 3.63 -16.49 11.71
N GLN A 278 4.44 -15.58 11.16
CA GLN A 278 5.51 -15.96 10.25
C GLN A 278 6.68 -16.59 10.99
N PRO A 279 7.42 -17.53 10.38
CA PRO A 279 8.61 -18.12 11.00
C PRO A 279 9.58 -17.06 11.54
N GLY A 280 9.99 -17.22 12.80
CA GLY A 280 10.85 -16.28 13.53
C GLY A 280 10.13 -15.04 14.10
N CYS A 281 8.80 -14.97 14.00
CA CYS A 281 7.97 -13.98 14.69
C CYS A 281 7.22 -14.65 15.83
N SER A 282 7.41 -14.17 17.05
CA SER A 282 6.65 -14.66 18.22
C SER A 282 5.21 -14.16 18.18
N GLU A 283 4.24 -15.02 18.47
CA GLU A 283 2.82 -14.63 18.66
C GLU A 283 2.64 -13.67 19.83
N ASN A 284 3.55 -13.68 20.81
CA ASN A 284 3.54 -12.70 21.90
C ASN A 284 4.10 -11.32 21.47
N ASN A 285 4.74 -11.25 20.28
CA ASN A 285 5.30 -10.04 19.69
C ASN A 285 4.49 -9.54 18.47
N THR A 286 3.32 -10.10 18.21
CA THR A 286 2.31 -9.46 17.36
C THR A 286 1.58 -8.44 18.22
N PHE A 287 1.69 -7.17 17.85
CA PHE A 287 1.29 -6.02 18.66
C PHE A 287 -0.19 -6.07 19.03
N GLY A 288 -0.56 -5.28 20.05
CA GLY A 288 -1.95 -5.07 20.43
C GLY A 288 -2.79 -4.50 19.27
N ASP A 289 -4.10 -4.55 19.44
CA ASP A 289 -5.07 -3.97 18.49
C ASP A 289 -4.61 -2.58 18.04
N VAL A 290 -4.29 -2.43 16.74
CA VAL A 290 -3.77 -1.17 16.17
C VAL A 290 -4.71 0.01 16.38
N ILE A 291 -5.99 -0.26 16.57
CA ILE A 291 -7.02 0.74 16.87
C ILE A 291 -6.76 1.38 18.25
N LEU A 292 -6.14 0.64 19.18
CA LEU A 292 -5.87 1.06 20.55
C LEU A 292 -4.47 1.68 20.75
N VAL A 293 -3.65 1.71 19.70
CA VAL A 293 -2.31 2.30 19.78
C VAL A 293 -2.43 3.80 20.06
N ASP A 294 -1.81 4.23 21.16
CA ASP A 294 -1.71 5.65 21.53
C ASP A 294 -0.29 6.17 21.32
N ARG A 295 -0.15 7.46 21.01
CA ARG A 295 1.16 8.09 20.79
C ARG A 295 2.10 7.97 21.99
N ASN A 296 1.57 7.97 23.22
CA ASN A 296 2.39 7.82 24.43
C ASN A 296 2.91 6.39 24.64
N GLN A 297 2.40 5.42 23.89
CA GLN A 297 2.87 4.03 23.88
C GLN A 297 3.96 3.77 22.84
N LEU A 298 4.26 4.75 21.98
CA LEU A 298 5.32 4.66 21.00
C LEU A 298 6.60 5.26 21.57
N SER A 299 7.62 4.43 21.76
CA SER A 299 8.97 4.92 22.05
C SER A 299 9.51 5.65 20.82
N HIS A 300 10.39 6.65 21.03
CA HIS A 300 11.05 7.33 19.91
C HIS A 300 11.84 6.32 19.08
N GLY A 301 11.41 6.05 17.84
CA GLY A 301 12.03 5.06 16.95
C GLY A 301 11.46 3.64 17.04
N GLU A 302 10.40 3.38 17.81
CA GLU A 302 9.65 2.12 17.70
C GLU A 302 8.88 2.08 16.38
N VAL A 303 9.41 1.32 15.43
CA VAL A 303 8.77 1.08 14.14
C VAL A 303 7.75 -0.05 14.31
N LEU A 304 6.50 0.31 14.59
CA LEU A 304 5.35 -0.43 14.09
C LEU A 304 5.42 -0.33 12.56
N PRO A 305 5.54 -1.47 11.85
CA PRO A 305 4.61 -2.59 11.98
C PRO A 305 5.14 -3.84 12.74
N GLY A 306 4.22 -4.73 13.13
CA GLY A 306 4.55 -6.01 13.77
C GLY A 306 5.42 -6.95 12.95
N CYS A 307 6.07 -7.93 13.60
CA CYS A 307 7.06 -8.79 12.96
C CYS A 307 6.52 -9.53 11.73
N SER A 308 5.37 -10.19 11.85
CA SER A 308 4.72 -10.89 10.73
C SER A 308 4.31 -9.92 9.64
N HIS A 309 3.78 -8.75 10.00
CA HIS A 309 3.35 -7.72 9.06
C HIS A 309 4.49 -7.17 8.20
N LYS A 310 5.70 -7.10 8.78
CA LYS A 310 6.94 -6.73 8.07
C LYS A 310 7.44 -7.80 7.10
N ARG A 311 6.95 -9.04 7.17
CA ARG A 311 7.47 -10.13 6.33
C ARG A 311 7.05 -9.99 4.87
N SER A 312 5.90 -9.38 4.59
CA SER A 312 5.42 -9.14 3.22
C SER A 312 6.45 -8.41 2.37
N PHE A 313 6.96 -7.26 2.83
CA PHE A 313 8.00 -6.54 2.10
C PHE A 313 9.34 -7.27 2.07
N LYS A 314 9.68 -8.09 3.08
CA LYS A 314 10.91 -8.87 3.07
C LYS A 314 10.89 -9.95 1.99
N TYR A 315 9.81 -10.72 1.90
CA TYR A 315 9.63 -11.72 0.86
C TYR A 315 9.55 -11.07 -0.53
N PHE A 316 8.88 -9.93 -0.64
CA PHE A 316 8.84 -9.18 -1.90
C PHE A 316 10.24 -8.71 -2.33
N ILE A 317 11.03 -8.12 -1.43
CA ILE A 317 12.40 -7.69 -1.76
C ILE A 317 13.27 -8.89 -2.14
N GLU A 318 13.23 -9.97 -1.36
CA GLU A 318 14.01 -11.19 -1.62
C GLU A 318 13.64 -11.83 -2.98
N SER A 319 12.36 -11.84 -3.33
CA SER A 319 11.91 -12.36 -4.62
C SER A 319 12.48 -11.63 -5.83
N LEU A 320 12.79 -10.34 -5.68
CA LEU A 320 13.42 -9.53 -6.71
C LEU A 320 14.93 -9.81 -6.77
N MET A 321 15.57 -10.14 -5.67
CA MET A 321 17.03 -10.39 -5.65
C MET A 321 17.45 -11.65 -6.43
N HIS A 322 16.57 -12.64 -6.52
CA HIS A 322 16.88 -13.90 -7.18
C HIS A 322 16.48 -13.87 -8.66
N GLY A 323 17.47 -14.01 -9.56
CA GLY A 323 17.23 -14.10 -11.01
C GLY A 323 16.51 -15.39 -11.46
N SER A 324 16.29 -16.33 -10.54
CA SER A 324 15.50 -17.55 -10.73
C SER A 324 14.24 -17.50 -9.86
N CYS A 325 13.10 -17.97 -10.38
CA CYS A 325 11.83 -18.07 -9.66
C CYS A 325 11.96 -18.96 -8.41
N SER A 326 12.24 -18.31 -7.27
CA SER A 326 12.51 -18.99 -5.99
C SER A 326 11.27 -19.08 -5.10
N PHE A 327 10.31 -18.17 -5.30
CA PHE A 327 9.01 -18.16 -4.62
C PHE A 327 7.91 -18.60 -5.59
N ILE A 328 7.48 -19.86 -5.48
CA ILE A 328 6.43 -20.43 -6.32
C ILE A 328 5.11 -20.46 -5.52
N GLY A 329 4.10 -19.76 -6.03
CA GLY A 329 2.74 -19.86 -5.51
C GLY A 329 2.02 -21.08 -6.09
N ILE A 330 1.37 -21.87 -5.24
CA ILE A 330 0.56 -23.03 -5.66
C ILE A 330 -0.91 -22.68 -5.45
N LYS A 331 -1.70 -22.72 -6.53
CA LYS A 331 -3.15 -22.49 -6.45
C LYS A 331 -3.81 -23.62 -5.66
N CYS A 332 -4.44 -23.28 -4.56
CA CYS A 332 -5.22 -24.19 -3.70
C CYS A 332 -6.53 -23.50 -3.27
N ASN A 333 -7.56 -24.26 -2.89
CA ASN A 333 -8.80 -23.65 -2.39
C ASN A 333 -8.63 -23.13 -0.96
N ASN A 334 -7.74 -23.77 -0.19
CA ASN A 334 -7.41 -23.42 1.18
C ASN A 334 -6.00 -23.95 1.53
N TYR A 335 -5.51 -23.61 2.72
CA TYR A 335 -4.18 -24.01 3.17
C TYR A 335 -4.06 -25.49 3.58
N GLU A 336 -5.16 -26.13 3.95
CA GLU A 336 -5.19 -27.56 4.26
C GLU A 336 -4.94 -28.39 2.99
N ASP A 337 -5.61 -28.06 1.88
CA ASP A 337 -5.38 -28.62 0.55
C ASP A 337 -3.90 -28.48 0.15
N PHE A 338 -3.33 -27.30 0.36
CA PHE A 338 -1.91 -27.04 0.08
C PHE A 338 -0.97 -27.91 0.93
N SER A 339 -1.26 -28.04 2.22
CA SER A 339 -0.45 -28.82 3.16
C SER A 339 -0.48 -30.31 2.86
N ASN A 340 -1.61 -30.81 2.36
CA ASN A 340 -1.79 -32.21 1.96
C ASN A 340 -1.07 -32.55 0.64
N VAL A 341 -0.93 -31.59 -0.27
CA VAL A 341 -0.17 -31.75 -1.54
C VAL A 341 1.35 -31.69 -1.32
N LYS A 342 1.80 -31.15 -0.18
CA LYS A 342 3.22 -30.99 0.17
C LYS A 342 3.87 -32.20 0.85
N GLN A 343 3.10 -33.24 1.20
CA GLN A 343 3.64 -34.54 1.62
C GLN A 343 4.00 -35.37 0.40
#